data_AF-A0AA50E243-F1
#
_entry.id   AF-A0AA50E243-F1
#
_cell.length_a   1.000
_cell.length_b   1.000
_cell.length_c   1.000
_cell.angle_alpha   90.00
_cell.angle_beta   90.00
_cell.angle_gamma   90.00
#
_symmetry.space_group_name_H-M   'P 1'
#
loop_
_entity.id
_entity.type
_entity.pdbx_description
1 polymer ?
#
loop_
_entity_poly.entity_id
_entity_poly.type
_entity_poly.pdbx_seq_one_letter_code
_entity_poly.pdbx_strand_id
1 'polypeptide(L)'
;MAWEDVLAYDDQCFPAPREEFLRTWCHQSGHQAIAYQEDGILRGYGVLRPCRVGYKIGPLFADTPEVAEIIFLALKAIPTAENTIYLDVPEPNQAAITLATKYSLQVVFETARMYTGQAPSIALDKIYGVTSFELG
;
A
#
# COMPACT_ATOMS: atom_id res chain seq x y z
N MET A 1 11.42 10.90 -10.58
CA MET A 1 10.02 11.19 -10.21
C MET A 1 10.01 12.39 -9.28
N ALA A 2 9.04 13.29 -9.46
CA ALA A 2 8.84 14.45 -8.60
C ALA A 2 8.03 14.03 -7.37
N TRP A 3 8.20 14.69 -6.22
CA TRP A 3 7.44 14.32 -5.00
C TRP A 3 5.95 14.59 -5.16
N GLU A 4 5.64 15.62 -5.95
CA GLU A 4 4.30 16.04 -6.36
C GLU A 4 3.54 14.91 -7.06
N ASP A 5 4.24 14.03 -7.80
CA ASP A 5 3.64 12.87 -8.45
C ASP A 5 3.09 11.88 -7.42
N VAL A 6 3.83 11.66 -6.33
CA VAL A 6 3.42 10.76 -5.23
C VAL A 6 2.21 11.33 -4.49
N LEU A 7 2.20 12.63 -4.22
CA LEU A 7 1.07 13.31 -3.57
C LEU A 7 -0.19 13.24 -4.43
N ALA A 8 -0.08 13.59 -5.72
CA ALA A 8 -1.20 13.53 -6.65
C ALA A 8 -1.73 12.10 -6.85
N TYR A 9 -0.87 11.08 -6.72
CA TYR A 9 -1.28 9.69 -6.76
C TYR A 9 -1.97 9.26 -5.46
N ASP A 10 -1.44 9.67 -4.31
CA ASP A 10 -2.01 9.37 -3.00
C ASP A 10 -3.41 9.99 -2.81
N ASP A 11 -3.62 11.22 -3.27
CA ASP A 11 -4.90 11.94 -3.22
C ASP A 11 -6.03 11.22 -3.99
N GLN A 12 -5.70 10.32 -4.92
CA GLN A 12 -6.69 9.46 -5.57
C GLN A 12 -7.12 8.30 -4.66
N CYS A 13 -6.23 7.82 -3.81
CA CYS A 13 -6.41 6.61 -2.99
C CYS A 13 -6.86 6.93 -1.56
N PHE A 14 -6.61 8.15 -1.09
CA PHE A 14 -6.91 8.59 0.27
C PHE A 14 -7.66 9.92 0.23
N PRO A 15 -8.73 10.10 1.05
CA PRO A 15 -9.71 11.16 0.83
C PRO A 15 -9.29 12.55 1.33
N ALA A 16 -8.07 12.72 1.82
CA ALA A 16 -7.59 13.99 2.36
C ALA A 16 -6.08 14.17 2.13
N PRO A 17 -5.61 15.40 1.80
CA PRO A 17 -4.18 15.64 1.65
C PRO A 17 -3.41 15.29 2.92
N ARG A 18 -2.31 14.56 2.77
CA ARG A 18 -1.51 14.05 3.89
C ARG A 18 -0.01 14.10 3.64
N GLU A 19 0.47 15.18 3.03
CA GLU A 19 1.86 15.35 2.62
C GLU A 19 2.87 15.16 3.76
N GLU A 20 2.70 15.86 4.89
CA GLU A 20 3.65 15.77 6.01
C GLU A 20 3.73 14.34 6.56
N PHE A 21 2.60 13.66 6.61
CA PHE A 21 2.51 12.25 6.97
C PHE A 21 3.30 11.40 5.96
N LEU A 22 3.05 11.53 4.65
CA LEU A 22 3.74 10.72 3.63
C LEU A 22 5.24 10.99 3.60
N ARG A 23 5.67 12.24 3.78
CA ARG A 23 7.10 12.58 3.87
C ARG A 23 7.75 11.83 5.01
N THR A 24 7.12 11.81 6.18
CA THR A 24 7.63 11.06 7.34
C THR A 24 7.54 9.55 7.07
N TRP A 25 6.40 9.06 6.60
CA TRP A 25 6.13 7.64 6.40
C TRP A 25 7.06 6.98 5.39
N CYS A 26 7.43 7.68 4.32
CA CYS A 26 8.33 7.15 3.29
C CYS A 26 9.82 7.22 3.67
N HIS A 27 10.21 8.09 4.63
CA HIS A 27 11.62 8.37 4.95
C HIS A 27 12.01 8.02 6.39
N GLN A 28 11.06 7.59 7.23
CA GLN A 28 11.33 7.20 8.60
C GLN A 28 12.32 6.03 8.65
N SER A 29 13.20 6.02 9.66
CA SER A 29 14.19 4.97 9.85
C SER A 29 13.55 3.58 9.87
N GLY A 30 14.08 2.67 9.04
CA GLY A 30 13.59 1.31 8.87
C GLY A 30 12.43 1.16 7.88
N HIS A 31 11.84 2.27 7.42
CA HIS A 31 10.87 2.24 6.34
C HIS A 31 11.60 2.20 4.99
N GLN A 32 11.01 1.52 4.01
CA GLN A 32 11.53 1.42 2.65
C GLN A 32 10.39 1.68 1.67
N ALA A 33 10.49 2.77 0.91
CA ALA A 33 9.53 3.13 -0.11
C ALA A 33 10.02 2.74 -1.50
N ILE A 34 9.15 2.14 -2.30
CA ILE A 34 9.40 1.80 -3.72
C ILE A 34 8.29 2.42 -4.55
N ALA A 35 8.67 3.03 -5.68
CA ALA A 35 7.75 3.55 -6.67
C ALA A 35 8.03 2.91 -8.04
N TYR A 36 6.97 2.62 -8.79
CA TYR A 36 7.05 2.14 -10.16
C TYR A 36 6.67 3.27 -11.12
N GLN A 37 7.55 3.56 -12.07
CA GLN A 37 7.36 4.62 -13.05
C GLN A 37 7.50 4.04 -14.46
N GLU A 38 6.57 4.41 -15.35
CA GLU A 38 6.56 4.01 -16.75
C GLU A 38 6.31 5.25 -17.62
N ASP A 39 7.16 5.47 -18.62
CA ASP A 39 7.11 6.66 -19.50
C ASP A 39 7.05 7.99 -18.76
N GLY A 40 7.74 8.07 -17.62
CA GLY A 40 7.74 9.27 -16.78
C GLY A 40 6.50 9.41 -15.88
N ILE A 41 5.55 8.48 -15.92
CA ILE A 41 4.31 8.52 -15.14
C ILE A 41 4.39 7.53 -13.97
N LEU A 42 4.08 8.00 -12.75
CA LEU A 42 3.95 7.14 -11.59
C LEU A 42 2.72 6.23 -11.76
N ARG A 43 2.93 4.91 -11.74
CA ARG A 43 1.84 3.90 -11.85
C ARG A 43 1.54 3.20 -10.54
N GLY A 44 2.30 3.49 -9.49
CA GLY A 44 2.10 2.89 -8.19
C GLY A 44 3.30 3.07 -7.28
N TYR A 45 3.05 2.95 -5.98
CA TYR A 45 4.10 2.94 -4.97
C TYR A 45 3.68 2.10 -3.76
N GLY A 46 4.65 1.70 -2.97
CA GLY A 46 4.38 1.06 -1.70
C GLY A 46 5.49 1.27 -0.68
N VAL A 47 5.15 1.05 0.60
CA VAL A 47 6.07 1.25 1.71
C VAL A 47 6.11 0.01 2.58
N LEU A 48 7.30 -0.53 2.81
CA LEU A 48 7.58 -1.57 3.79
C LEU A 48 8.04 -0.90 5.09
N ARG A 49 7.54 -1.37 6.24
CA ARG A 49 7.96 -0.88 7.57
C ARG A 49 8.04 -2.01 8.59
N PRO A 50 8.93 -1.94 9.59
CA PRO A 50 8.94 -2.88 10.70
C PRO A 50 7.65 -2.75 11.53
N CYS A 51 7.20 -3.86 12.11
CA CYS A 51 6.14 -3.89 13.11
C CYS A 51 6.54 -4.81 14.28
N ARG A 52 5.62 -5.07 15.23
CA ARG A 52 5.95 -5.85 16.45
C ARG A 52 6.61 -7.21 16.15
N VAL A 53 6.19 -7.86 15.08
CA VAL A 53 6.76 -9.10 14.58
C VAL A 53 6.83 -8.98 13.06
N GLY A 54 8.02 -8.99 12.47
CA GLY A 54 8.17 -8.89 11.01
C GLY A 54 7.90 -7.48 10.45
N TYR A 55 7.30 -7.43 9.26
CA TYR A 55 7.10 -6.20 8.49
C TYR A 55 5.69 -6.06 7.96
N LYS A 56 5.23 -4.82 7.79
CA LYS A 56 4.00 -4.47 7.09
C LYS A 56 4.32 -3.78 5.78
N ILE A 57 3.61 -4.15 4.71
CA ILE A 57 3.53 -3.37 3.48
C ILE A 57 2.26 -2.51 3.57
N GLY A 58 2.43 -1.18 3.47
CA GLY A 58 1.33 -0.23 3.56
C GLY A 58 1.82 1.22 3.44
N PRO A 59 1.34 2.01 2.47
CA PRO A 59 0.36 1.59 1.46
C PRO A 59 1.00 0.65 0.43
N LEU A 60 0.16 -0.03 -0.35
CA LEU A 60 0.51 -0.61 -1.64
C LEU A 60 -0.55 -0.13 -2.62
N PHE A 61 -0.23 0.91 -3.37
CA PHE A 61 -1.12 1.50 -4.37
C PHE A 61 -0.56 1.29 -5.77
N ALA A 62 -1.42 0.93 -6.73
CA ALA A 62 -1.01 0.63 -8.09
C ALA A 62 -2.16 0.76 -9.09
N ASP A 63 -1.86 1.18 -10.31
CA ASP A 63 -2.83 1.36 -11.39
C ASP A 63 -3.36 0.01 -11.90
N THR A 64 -2.52 -1.05 -11.82
CA THR A 64 -2.86 -2.39 -12.33
C THR A 64 -2.35 -3.50 -11.40
N PRO A 65 -2.91 -4.73 -11.51
CA PRO A 65 -2.45 -5.88 -10.74
C PRO A 65 -0.97 -6.21 -10.98
N GLU A 66 -0.50 -6.03 -12.22
CA GLU A 66 0.89 -6.30 -12.61
C GLU A 66 1.84 -5.32 -11.90
N VAL A 67 1.48 -4.04 -11.87
CA VAL A 67 2.27 -3.02 -11.15
C VAL A 67 2.27 -3.29 -9.64
N ALA A 68 1.12 -3.65 -9.07
CA ALA A 68 1.02 -4.02 -7.66
C ALA A 68 1.92 -5.21 -7.31
N GLU A 69 1.95 -6.23 -8.17
CA GLU A 69 2.78 -7.41 -8.00
C GLU A 69 4.28 -7.08 -8.06
N ILE A 70 4.70 -6.25 -9.03
CA ILE A 70 6.09 -5.81 -9.14
C ILE A 70 6.54 -5.11 -7.86
N ILE A 71 5.75 -4.16 -7.36
CA ILE A 71 6.07 -3.41 -6.14
C ILE A 71 6.06 -4.34 -4.92
N PHE A 72 5.05 -5.21 -4.80
CA PHE A 72 4.95 -6.18 -3.71
C PHE A 72 6.18 -7.09 -3.65
N LEU A 73 6.59 -7.66 -4.79
CA LEU A 73 7.77 -8.52 -4.88
C LEU A 73 9.05 -7.77 -4.50
N ALA A 74 9.20 -6.54 -4.98
CA ALA A 74 10.37 -5.71 -4.67
C ALA A 74 10.46 -5.41 -3.17
N LEU A 75 9.35 -5.05 -2.52
CA LEU A 75 9.31 -4.83 -1.07
C LEU A 75 9.52 -6.13 -0.28
N LYS A 76 8.90 -7.23 -0.72
CA LYS A 76 9.02 -8.56 -0.10
C LYS A 76 10.44 -9.10 -0.12
N ALA A 77 11.27 -8.68 -1.09
CA ALA A 77 12.66 -9.11 -1.21
C ALA A 77 13.62 -8.43 -0.20
N ILE A 78 13.17 -7.38 0.51
CA ILE A 78 14.03 -6.61 1.42
C ILE A 78 14.25 -7.36 2.76
N PRO A 79 13.22 -7.87 3.46
CA PRO A 79 13.42 -8.67 4.67
C PRO A 79 14.04 -10.04 4.37
N THR A 80 14.52 -10.69 5.42
CA THR A 80 14.93 -12.10 5.33
C THR A 80 13.71 -13.01 5.21
N ALA A 81 13.90 -14.23 4.68
CA ALA A 81 12.83 -15.22 4.52
C ALA A 81 12.17 -15.65 5.86
N GLU A 82 12.84 -15.43 6.99
CA GLU A 82 12.31 -15.71 8.33
C GLU A 82 11.34 -14.63 8.82
N ASN A 83 11.29 -13.48 8.16
CA ASN A 83 10.44 -12.37 8.58
C ASN A 83 9.05 -12.48 7.96
N THR A 84 8.03 -12.52 8.82
CA THR A 84 6.63 -12.44 8.40
C THR A 84 6.34 -11.10 7.73
N ILE A 85 5.60 -11.12 6.63
CA ILE A 85 5.10 -9.92 5.95
C ILE A 85 3.58 -9.91 6.07
N TYR A 86 3.05 -8.75 6.46
CA TYR A 86 1.63 -8.48 6.56
C TYR A 86 1.22 -7.45 5.51
N LEU A 87 0.01 -7.64 4.98
CA LEU A 87 -0.63 -6.76 4.02
C LEU A 87 -2.10 -6.64 4.41
N ASP A 88 -2.56 -5.42 4.62
CA ASP A 88 -3.94 -5.12 5.01
C ASP A 88 -4.76 -4.89 3.72
N VAL A 89 -5.35 -5.96 3.18
CA VAL A 89 -6.03 -6.00 1.86
C VAL A 89 -7.49 -5.51 1.97
N PRO A 90 -7.94 -4.55 1.13
CA PRO A 90 -9.36 -4.20 1.06
C PRO A 90 -10.17 -5.31 0.39
N GLU A 91 -11.13 -5.88 1.11
CA GLU A 91 -12.01 -6.94 0.60
C GLU A 91 -12.71 -6.61 -0.73
N PRO A 92 -13.22 -5.37 -0.97
CA PRO A 92 -13.87 -5.06 -2.24
C PRO A 92 -12.92 -5.04 -3.44
N ASN A 93 -11.59 -5.00 -3.22
CA ASN A 93 -10.60 -5.08 -4.30
C ASN A 93 -10.23 -6.54 -4.58
N GLN A 94 -10.96 -7.17 -5.49
CA GLN A 94 -10.73 -8.58 -5.85
C GLN A 94 -9.32 -8.84 -6.40
N ALA A 95 -8.70 -7.88 -7.10
CA ALA A 95 -7.33 -8.01 -7.60
C ALA A 95 -6.31 -8.06 -6.46
N ALA A 96 -6.56 -7.31 -5.38
CA ALA A 96 -5.73 -7.35 -4.18
C ALA A 96 -5.85 -8.69 -3.44
N ILE A 97 -7.05 -9.26 -3.36
CA ILE A 97 -7.27 -10.62 -2.84
C ILE A 97 -6.53 -11.65 -3.69
N THR A 98 -6.60 -11.52 -5.01
CA THR A 98 -5.90 -12.42 -5.95
C THR A 98 -4.38 -12.35 -5.74
N LEU A 99 -3.81 -11.16 -5.56
CA LEU A 99 -2.39 -10.97 -5.24
C LEU A 99 -2.02 -11.68 -3.94
N ALA A 100 -2.79 -11.47 -2.87
CA ALA A 100 -2.55 -12.10 -1.58
C ALA A 100 -2.60 -13.63 -1.65
N THR A 101 -3.58 -14.15 -2.38
CA THR A 101 -3.77 -15.60 -2.60
C THR A 101 -2.62 -16.20 -3.41
N LYS A 102 -2.20 -15.51 -4.49
CA LYS A 102 -1.08 -15.93 -5.35
C LYS A 102 0.21 -16.15 -4.57
N TYR A 103 0.46 -15.33 -3.54
CA TYR A 103 1.62 -15.45 -2.67
C TYR A 103 1.35 -16.17 -1.34
N SER A 104 0.25 -16.91 -1.25
CA SER A 104 -0.10 -17.74 -0.09
C SER A 104 -0.13 -16.98 1.24
N LEU A 105 -0.46 -15.67 1.20
CA LEU A 105 -0.72 -14.91 2.42
C LEU A 105 -1.93 -15.53 3.14
N GLN A 106 -1.84 -15.61 4.47
CA GLN A 106 -2.91 -16.17 5.30
C GLN A 106 -3.70 -15.02 5.94
N VAL A 107 -5.03 -15.16 5.97
CA VAL A 107 -5.89 -14.22 6.69
C VAL A 107 -5.63 -14.39 8.18
N VAL A 108 -5.22 -13.31 8.84
CA VAL A 108 -4.95 -13.30 10.29
C VAL A 108 -6.13 -12.74 11.08
N PHE A 109 -6.81 -11.73 10.54
CA PHE A 109 -8.05 -11.16 11.05
C PHE A 109 -8.70 -10.28 9.99
N GLU A 110 -9.92 -9.81 10.28
CA GLU A 110 -10.68 -8.92 9.42
C GLU A 110 -11.15 -7.69 10.19
N THR A 111 -11.32 -6.58 9.47
CA THR A 111 -11.86 -5.32 10.00
C THR A 111 -12.82 -4.72 8.99
N ALA A 112 -13.85 -4.03 9.47
CA ALA A 112 -14.74 -3.25 8.62
C ALA A 112 -14.31 -1.78 8.60
N ARG A 113 -14.17 -1.21 7.40
CA ARG A 113 -14.04 0.24 7.22
C ARG A 113 -15.42 0.87 7.28
N MET A 114 -15.63 1.79 8.23
CA MET A 114 -16.92 2.41 8.50
C MET A 114 -16.84 3.93 8.31
N TYR A 115 -17.92 4.52 7.80
CA TYR A 115 -18.05 5.95 7.62
C TYR A 115 -19.34 6.45 8.25
N THR A 116 -19.29 7.62 8.90
CA THR A 116 -20.49 8.35 9.26
C THR A 116 -20.91 9.19 8.05
N GLY A 117 -22.11 8.92 7.51
CA GLY A 117 -22.59 9.59 6.29
C GLY A 117 -22.11 8.91 5.01
N GLN A 118 -21.91 9.70 3.95
CA GLN A 118 -21.49 9.19 2.66
C GLN A 118 -20.01 8.77 2.70
N ALA A 119 -19.71 7.56 2.23
CA ALA A 119 -18.32 7.12 2.05
C ALA A 119 -17.61 8.04 1.03
N PRO A 120 -16.34 8.41 1.28
CA PRO A 120 -15.59 9.26 0.36
C PRO A 120 -15.36 8.55 -0.97
N SER A 121 -15.31 9.33 -2.05
CA SER A 121 -14.92 8.83 -3.36
C SER A 121 -13.40 8.66 -3.39
N ILE A 122 -12.93 7.42 -3.47
CA ILE A 122 -11.53 7.04 -3.61
C ILE A 122 -11.40 5.99 -4.72
N ALA A 123 -10.22 5.91 -5.34
CA ALA A 123 -9.86 4.89 -6.33
C ALA A 123 -9.55 3.55 -5.64
N LEU A 124 -10.59 2.90 -5.10
CA LEU A 124 -10.47 1.67 -4.31
C LEU A 124 -9.81 0.52 -5.08
N ASP A 125 -10.01 0.46 -6.39
CA ASP A 125 -9.40 -0.48 -7.32
C ASP A 125 -7.87 -0.38 -7.36
N LYS A 126 -7.32 0.79 -7.01
CA LYS A 126 -5.87 1.02 -6.93
C LYS A 126 -5.26 0.61 -5.59
N ILE A 127 -6.07 0.26 -4.59
CA ILE A 127 -5.61 -0.02 -3.23
C ILE A 127 -5.42 -1.53 -3.05
N TYR A 128 -4.17 -1.98 -3.09
CA TYR A 128 -3.80 -3.38 -2.84
C TYR A 128 -3.41 -3.65 -1.38
N GLY A 129 -3.03 -2.59 -0.67
CA GLY A 129 -2.82 -2.60 0.77
C GLY A 129 -3.08 -1.21 1.33
N VAL A 130 -3.91 -1.12 2.37
CA VAL A 130 -4.13 0.15 3.08
C VAL A 130 -2.84 0.60 3.77
N THR A 131 -2.71 1.90 4.03
CA THR A 131 -1.51 2.45 4.68
C THR A 131 -1.32 1.85 6.07
N SER A 132 -2.37 1.93 6.88
CA SER A 132 -2.51 1.37 8.23
C SER A 132 -3.98 1.42 8.66
N PHE A 133 -4.35 0.71 9.73
CA PHE A 133 -5.71 0.81 10.27
C PHE A 133 -5.94 2.12 11.02
N GLU A 134 -4.89 2.68 11.60
CA GLU A 134 -4.94 3.88 12.42
C GLU A 134 -5.04 5.16 11.58
N LEU A 135 -4.40 5.17 10.41
CA LEU A 135 -4.21 6.38 9.58
C LEU A 135 -4.76 6.24 8.15
N GLY A 136 -5.27 5.05 7.80
CA GLY A 136 -6.03 4.74 6.58
C GLY A 136 -5.22 4.55 5.31
#